data_AF-A0A7S2QBE4-F1
#
_entry.id   AF-A0A7S2QBE4-F1
#
_cell.length_a   1.000
_cell.length_b   1.000
_cell.length_c   1.000
_cell.angle_alpha   90.00
_cell.angle_beta   90.00
_cell.angle_gamma   90.00
#
_symmetry.space_group_name_H-M   'P 1'
#
loop_
_entity.id
_entity.type
_entity.pdbx_description
1 polymer ?
#
loop_
_entity_poly.entity_id
_entity_poly.type
_entity_poly.pdbx_seq_one_letter_code
_entity_poly.pdbx_strand_id
1 'polypeptide(L)'
;MLTDPEVRRFGAGIEKKEQAHKSLGQFGLPTHAHTRPIKELSGGQKARVQFALMTCRRPEILVLDEPTNHLDIESVEEIISALRRYEGGFILVSHDARLITST
;
A
#
# COMPACT_ATOMS: atom_id res chain seq x y z
N MET A 1 34.03 -23.89 3.97
CA MET A 1 33.61 -22.89 4.97
C MET A 1 32.16 -22.52 4.64
N LEU A 2 31.22 -23.11 5.39
CA LEU A 2 29.77 -22.82 5.46
C LEU A 2 28.91 -22.99 4.19
N THR A 3 28.62 -24.24 3.81
CA THR A 3 27.43 -24.63 3.03
C THR A 3 26.39 -25.20 3.99
N ASP A 4 25.81 -24.34 4.84
CA ASP A 4 24.84 -24.76 5.85
C ASP A 4 23.40 -24.50 5.35
N PRO A 5 22.58 -25.53 5.11
CA PRO A 5 21.21 -25.39 4.62
C PRO A 5 20.26 -24.66 5.58
N GLU A 6 20.65 -24.48 6.84
CA GLU A 6 19.92 -23.69 7.86
C GLU A 6 19.91 -22.18 7.55
N VAL A 7 20.94 -21.64 6.88
CA VAL A 7 21.07 -20.19 6.60
C VAL A 7 20.03 -19.71 5.56
N ARG A 8 19.55 -20.60 4.68
CA ARG A 8 18.55 -20.28 3.65
C ARG A 8 17.15 -20.00 4.22
N ARG A 9 16.81 -20.52 5.41
CA ARG A 9 15.48 -20.31 6.02
C ARG A 9 15.33 -18.95 6.70
N PHE A 10 16.42 -18.36 7.19
CA PHE A 10 16.39 -17.02 7.79
C PHE A 10 16.24 -15.90 6.75
N GLY A 11 16.87 -16.05 5.58
CA GLY A 11 16.85 -15.03 4.51
C GLY A 11 15.46 -14.77 3.93
N ALA A 12 14.65 -15.82 3.69
CA ALA A 12 13.34 -15.67 3.05
C ALA A 12 12.30 -14.91 3.89
N GLY A 13 12.42 -14.96 5.23
CA GLY A 13 11.56 -14.19 6.15
C GLY A 13 11.97 -12.72 6.22
N ILE A 14 13.28 -12.45 6.20
CA ILE A 14 13.83 -11.09 6.18
C ILE A 14 13.55 -10.41 4.85
N GLU A 15 13.74 -11.09 3.71
CA GLU A 15 13.39 -10.57 2.38
C GLU A 15 11.92 -10.18 2.26
N LYS A 16 11.00 -11.02 2.78
CA LYS A 16 9.56 -10.71 2.77
C LYS A 16 9.22 -9.49 3.62
N LYS A 17 9.88 -9.30 4.77
CA LYS A 17 9.67 -8.16 5.65
C LYS A 17 10.23 -6.87 5.06
N GLU A 18 11.44 -6.93 4.49
CA GLU A 18 12.08 -5.81 3.78
C GLU A 18 11.20 -5.36 2.60
N GLN A 19 10.70 -6.31 1.81
CA GLN A 19 9.81 -6.05 0.67
C GLN A 19 8.49 -5.43 1.13
N ALA A 20 7.92 -5.90 2.24
CA ALA A 20 6.70 -5.34 2.81
C ALA A 20 6.92 -3.90 3.29
N HIS A 21 7.99 -3.63 4.03
CA HIS A 21 8.33 -2.27 4.47
C HIS A 21 8.59 -1.32 3.30
N LYS A 22 9.27 -1.81 2.26
CA LYS A 22 9.51 -1.04 1.03
C LYS A 22 8.19 -0.72 0.31
N SER A 23 7.29 -1.68 0.20
CA SER A 23 5.97 -1.47 -0.39
C SER A 23 5.14 -0.46 0.43
N LEU A 24 5.08 -0.61 1.75
CA LEU A 24 4.38 0.34 2.63
C LEU A 24 4.98 1.76 2.54
N GLY A 25 6.31 1.86 2.49
CA GLY A 25 7.03 3.11 2.30
C GLY A 25 6.78 3.76 0.94
N GLN A 26 6.68 2.99 -0.14
CA GLN A 26 6.33 3.48 -1.48
C GLN A 26 4.97 4.18 -1.48
N PHE A 27 4.02 3.72 -0.66
CA PHE A 27 2.71 4.36 -0.50
C PHE A 27 2.66 5.41 0.60
N GLY A 28 3.82 5.84 1.14
CA GLY A 28 3.93 6.95 2.08
C GLY A 28 3.64 6.58 3.53
N LEU A 29 3.42 5.30 3.87
CA LEU A 29 3.19 4.90 5.26
C LEU A 29 4.47 5.12 6.08
N PRO A 30 4.44 5.92 7.16
CA PRO A 30 5.63 6.20 7.94
C PRO A 30 6.13 4.94 8.66
N THR A 31 7.45 4.80 8.78
CA THR A 31 8.11 3.59 9.30
C THR A 31 7.62 3.18 10.69
N HIS A 32 7.32 4.14 11.57
CA HIS A 32 6.78 3.86 12.90
C HIS A 32 5.40 3.19 12.88
N ALA A 33 4.66 3.31 11.78
CA ALA A 33 3.34 2.69 11.60
C ALA A 33 3.43 1.28 11.00
N HIS A 34 4.59 0.84 10.49
CA HIS A 34 4.75 -0.48 9.85
C HIS A 34 4.57 -1.64 10.82
N THR A 35 4.86 -1.42 12.10
CA THR A 35 4.78 -2.43 13.17
C THR A 35 3.58 -2.26 14.09
N ARG A 36 2.75 -1.23 13.86
CA ARG A 36 1.57 -0.97 14.69
C ARG A 36 0.41 -1.88 14.30
N PRO A 37 -0.43 -2.32 15.25
CA PRO A 37 -1.66 -3.04 14.93
C PRO A 37 -2.57 -2.24 14.00
N ILE A 38 -3.13 -2.88 12.96
CA ILE A 38 -4.00 -2.21 11.96
C ILE A 38 -5.16 -1.44 12.62
N LYS A 39 -5.72 -1.96 13.72
CA LYS A 39 -6.81 -1.33 14.46
C LYS A 39 -6.46 0.08 14.99
N GLU A 40 -5.18 0.35 15.25
CA GLU A 40 -4.67 1.61 15.81
C GLU A 40 -4.23 2.62 14.74
N LEU A 41 -4.27 2.22 13.47
CA LEU A 41 -3.97 3.09 12.35
C LEU A 41 -5.14 4.04 12.07
N SER A 42 -4.82 5.26 11.64
CA SER A 42 -5.83 6.21 11.12
C SER A 42 -6.50 5.67 9.85
N GLY A 43 -7.60 6.29 9.42
CA GLY A 43 -8.27 5.95 8.15
C GLY A 43 -7.29 5.98 6.98
N GLY A 44 -6.49 7.04 6.87
CA GLY A 44 -5.56 7.22 5.76
C GLY A 44 -4.40 6.24 5.79
N GLN A 45 -3.92 5.90 6.99
CA GLN A 45 -2.91 4.85 7.16
C GLN A 45 -3.45 3.47 6.74
N LYS A 46 -4.71 3.15 7.06
CA LYS A 46 -5.38 1.92 6.61
C LYS A 46 -5.51 1.89 5.09
N ALA A 47 -5.90 3.01 4.47
CA ALA A 47 -6.00 3.13 3.02
C ALA A 47 -4.66 2.87 2.33
N ARG A 48 -3.55 3.42 2.84
CA ARG A 48 -2.19 3.15 2.33
C ARG A 48 -1.79 1.69 2.47
N VAL A 49 -2.12 1.04 3.60
CA VAL A 49 -1.88 -0.40 3.78
C VAL A 49 -2.67 -1.23 2.78
N GLN A 50 -3.94 -0.90 2.54
CA GLN A 50 -4.76 -1.57 1.54
C GLN A 50 -4.18 -1.41 0.13
N PHE A 51 -3.74 -0.21 -0.24
CA PHE A 51 -3.07 0.03 -1.52
C PHE A 51 -1.77 -0.75 -1.67
N ALA A 52 -0.93 -0.77 -0.62
CA ALA A 52 0.28 -1.58 -0.61
C ALA A 52 -0.04 -3.07 -0.84
N LEU A 53 -1.08 -3.59 -0.18
CA LEU A 53 -1.52 -4.97 -0.35
C LEU A 53 -2.06 -5.27 -1.76
N MET A 54 -2.86 -4.38 -2.33
CA MET A 54 -3.40 -4.54 -3.69
C MET A 54 -2.29 -4.56 -4.75
N THR A 55 -1.26 -3.74 -4.54
CA THR A 55 -0.12 -3.59 -5.46
C THR A 55 1.03 -4.55 -5.17
N CYS A 56 1.02 -5.30 -4.05
CA CYS A 56 2.04 -6.30 -3.73
C CYS A 56 2.24 -7.33 -4.85
N ARG A 57 1.19 -7.66 -5.60
CA ARG A 57 1.25 -8.59 -6.75
C ARG A 57 1.65 -7.92 -8.07
N ARG A 58 1.92 -6.62 -8.05
CA ARG A 58 2.24 -5.79 -9.24
C ARG A 58 1.25 -6.04 -10.38
N PRO A 59 -0.07 -5.85 -10.16
CA PRO A 59 -1.03 -5.99 -11.25
C PRO A 59 -0.71 -4.97 -12.35
N GLU A 60 -1.06 -5.30 -13.60
CA GLU A 60 -0.94 -4.40 -14.76
C GLU A 60 -2.08 -3.37 -14.77
N ILE A 61 -3.26 -3.80 -14.30
CA ILE A 61 -4.46 -2.97 -14.16
C ILE A 61 -5.04 -3.14 -12.76
N LEU A 62 -5.29 -2.01 -12.09
CA LEU A 62 -6.03 -1.95 -10.82
C LEU A 62 -7.46 -1.46 -11.09
N VAL A 63 -8.46 -2.11 -10.48
CA VAL A 63 -9.86 -1.65 -10.56
C VAL A 63 -10.31 -1.24 -9.17
N LEU A 64 -10.79 0.00 -9.04
CA LEU A 64 -11.21 0.59 -7.79
C LEU A 64 -12.65 1.05 -7.92
N ASP A 65 -13.53 0.42 -7.15
CA ASP A 65 -14.94 0.78 -7.06
C ASP A 65 -15.20 1.49 -5.72
N GLU A 66 -15.56 2.76 -5.80
CA GLU A 66 -15.82 3.64 -4.67
C GLU A 66 -14.73 3.64 -3.57
N PRO A 67 -13.45 3.89 -3.92
CA PRO A 67 -12.33 3.72 -2.98
C PRO A 67 -12.29 4.75 -1.85
N THR A 68 -13.12 5.80 -1.91
CA THR A 68 -13.23 6.84 -0.87
C THR A 68 -14.38 6.62 0.10
N ASN A 69 -15.13 5.54 -0.03
CA ASN A 69 -16.24 5.28 0.87
C ASN A 69 -15.73 5.11 2.32
N HIS A 70 -16.41 5.74 3.27
CA HIS A 70 -16.04 5.76 4.70
C HIS A 70 -14.67 6.38 5.02
N LEU A 71 -14.07 7.15 4.10
CA LEU A 71 -12.81 7.85 4.32
C LEU A 71 -13.01 9.33 4.66
N ASP A 72 -12.19 9.84 5.58
CA ASP A 72 -12.07 11.28 5.81
C ASP A 72 -11.24 11.95 4.70
N ILE A 73 -11.24 13.29 4.69
CA ILE A 73 -10.59 14.08 3.64
C ILE A 73 -9.08 13.78 3.56
N GLU A 74 -8.39 13.67 4.68
CA GLU A 74 -6.96 13.31 4.70
C GLU A 74 -6.73 11.94 4.04
N SER A 75 -7.58 10.96 4.36
CA SER A 75 -7.50 9.61 3.78
C SER A 75 -7.71 9.60 2.26
N VAL A 76 -8.59 10.47 1.74
CA VAL A 76 -8.80 10.64 0.29
C VAL A 76 -7.54 11.16 -0.40
N GLU A 77 -6.90 12.18 0.18
CA GLU A 77 -5.65 12.73 -0.36
C GLU A 77 -4.55 11.66 -0.41
N GLU A 78 -4.52 10.76 0.57
CA GLU A 78 -3.58 9.65 0.58
C GLU A 78 -3.81 8.63 -0.52
N ILE A 79 -5.07 8.33 -0.84
CA ILE A 79 -5.41 7.49 -1.99
C ILE A 79 -4.98 8.14 -3.29
N ILE A 80 -5.27 9.43 -3.49
CA ILE A 80 -4.83 10.18 -4.69
C ILE A 80 -3.30 10.12 -4.81
N SER A 81 -2.61 10.37 -3.70
CA SER A 81 -1.14 10.33 -3.60
C SER A 81 -0.59 8.94 -3.94
N ALA A 82 -1.23 7.88 -3.46
CA ALA A 82 -0.88 6.49 -3.76
C ALA A 82 -1.11 6.13 -5.24
N LEU A 83 -2.25 6.55 -5.80
CA LEU A 83 -2.60 6.34 -7.21
C LEU A 83 -1.62 7.01 -8.16
N ARG A 84 -1.23 8.25 -7.88
CA ARG A 84 -0.20 8.97 -8.66
C ARG A 84 1.17 8.29 -8.65
N ARG A 85 1.48 7.50 -7.63
CA ARG A 85 2.75 6.74 -7.52
C ARG A 85 2.68 5.34 -8.13
N TYR A 86 1.50 4.89 -8.53
CA TYR A 86 1.31 3.57 -9.10
C TYR A 86 1.70 3.60 -10.58
N GLU A 87 2.63 2.73 -10.97
CA GLU A 87 3.19 2.68 -12.33
C GLU A 87 2.31 1.91 -13.33
N GLY A 88 1.26 1.22 -12.86
CA GLY A 88 0.32 0.48 -13.69
C GLY A 88 -0.88 1.31 -14.13
N GLY A 89 -1.72 0.75 -14.99
CA GLY A 89 -3.00 1.35 -15.34
C GLY A 89 -4.03 1.16 -14.23
N PHE A 90 -5.00 2.07 -14.09
CA PHE A 90 -6.12 1.84 -13.19
C PHE A 90 -7.44 2.31 -13.78
N ILE A 91 -8.52 1.67 -13.36
CA ILE A 91 -9.91 2.06 -13.60
C ILE A 91 -10.47 2.49 -12.26
N LEU A 92 -10.97 3.72 -12.20
CA LEU A 92 -11.54 4.32 -11.00
C LEU A 92 -13.02 4.59 -11.24
N VAL A 93 -13.87 4.01 -10.41
CA VAL A 93 -15.30 4.33 -10.28
C VAL A 93 -15.48 5.07 -8.97
N SER A 94 -15.99 6.29 -9.01
CA SER A 94 -16.17 7.14 -7.83
C SER A 94 -17.22 8.22 -8.10
N HIS A 95 -17.96 8.59 -7.07
CA HIS A 95 -18.77 9.81 -7.07
C HIS A 95 -18.00 11.05 -6.55
N ASP A 96 -16.76 10.90 -6.08
CA ASP A 96 -15.92 12.00 -5.61
C ASP A 96 -15.18 12.68 -6.78
N ALA A 97 -15.61 13.90 -7.10
CA ALA A 97 -15.02 14.70 -8.17
C ALA A 97 -13.52 14.98 -7.96
N ARG A 98 -13.02 15.02 -6.71
CA ARG A 98 -11.60 15.27 -6.43
C ARG A 98 -10.75 14.09 -6.90
N LEU A 99 -11.20 12.86 -6.69
CA LEU A 99 -10.53 11.68 -7.21
C LEU A 99 -10.46 11.73 -8.74
N ILE A 100 -11.56 12.06 -9.42
CA ILE A 100 -11.63 12.07 -10.88
C ILE A 100 -10.72 13.16 -11.49
N THR A 101 -10.63 14.32 -10.84
CA THR A 101 -9.89 15.48 -11.36
C THR A 101 -8.44 15.55 -10.89
N SER A 102 -8.09 14.86 -9.80
CA SER A 102 -6.78 14.99 -9.15
C SER A 102 -5.92 13.74 -9.24
N THR A 103 -6.39 12.61 -9.78
CA THR A 103 -5.51 11.45 -10.03
C THR A 103 -4.65 11.62 -11.27
#